data_AF-A0A8K1RCS8-F1
#
_entry.id   AF-A0A8K1RCS8-F1
#
_cell.length_a   1.000
_cell.length_b   1.000
_cell.length_c   1.000
_cell.angle_alpha   90.00
_cell.angle_beta   90.00
_cell.angle_gamma   90.00
#
_symmetry.space_group_name_H-M   'P 1'
#
loop_
_entity.id
_entity.type
_entity.pdbx_description
1 polymer ?
#
loop_
_entity_poly.entity_id
_entity_poly.type
_entity_poly.pdbx_seq_one_letter_code
_entity_poly.pdbx_strand_id
1 'polypeptide(L)'
;MKNKCHQILLSKIEKNSICLGIKKGYNIGILPDNLYKLYNNIVIRILRFIGGVCLLLVFTSYYLKLPIILHNFIIIIGFIQSMQILIILLIKIIYGIYTLKYKSKEFEVRNSPLNQYATQIARIIYCAKIGCAVTGGTAATIAAGASFDSVLEAAGREKVFVPMLGSLYKSVFGELSSHTQERINNIVNSTEANSDNNVSEMIKNYQSMSDQDRLEFLSEINRELEKK
;
A
#
# COMPACT_ATOMS: atom_id res chain seq x y z
N MET A 1 31.44 -21.30 -29.91
CA MET A 1 29.97 -21.54 -29.98
C MET A 1 29.34 -22.20 -28.75
N LYS A 2 30.07 -22.90 -27.85
CA LYS A 2 29.50 -23.53 -26.63
C LYS A 2 28.89 -22.57 -25.59
N ASN A 3 29.23 -21.29 -25.57
CA ASN A 3 28.74 -20.33 -24.55
C ASN A 3 27.32 -19.80 -24.78
N LYS A 4 26.82 -19.74 -26.02
CA LYS A 4 25.53 -19.10 -26.31
C LYS A 4 24.34 -19.98 -25.86
N CYS A 5 24.46 -21.29 -26.05
CA CYS A 5 23.44 -22.25 -25.61
C CYS A 5 23.37 -22.35 -24.08
N HIS A 6 24.53 -22.30 -23.40
CA HIS A 6 24.58 -22.33 -21.93
C HIS A 6 23.93 -21.08 -21.30
N GLN A 7 24.15 -19.89 -21.89
CA GLN A 7 23.49 -18.65 -21.44
C GLN A 7 21.97 -18.67 -21.65
N ILE A 8 21.47 -19.19 -22.77
CA ILE A 8 20.03 -19.29 -23.02
C ILE A 8 19.37 -20.27 -22.03
N LEU A 9 20.01 -21.41 -21.75
CA LEU A 9 19.54 -22.38 -20.76
C LEU A 9 19.54 -21.81 -19.34
N LEU A 10 20.60 -21.10 -18.94
CA LEU A 10 20.67 -20.43 -17.63
C LEU A 10 19.57 -19.39 -17.47
N SER A 11 19.33 -18.55 -18.49
CA SER A 11 18.27 -17.53 -18.44
C SER A 11 16.85 -18.12 -18.34
N LYS A 12 16.61 -19.29 -18.95
CA LYS A 12 15.31 -19.97 -18.92
C LYS A 12 15.11 -20.72 -17.59
N ILE A 13 16.17 -21.26 -17.02
CA ILE A 13 16.18 -21.90 -15.69
C ILE A 13 16.00 -20.84 -14.58
N GLU A 14 16.66 -19.69 -14.68
CA GLU A 14 16.54 -18.57 -13.72
C GLU A 14 15.12 -17.98 -13.68
N LYS A 15 14.47 -17.78 -14.83
CA LYS A 15 13.09 -17.30 -14.86
C LYS A 15 12.12 -18.26 -14.16
N ASN A 16 12.35 -19.56 -14.30
CA ASN A 16 11.53 -20.57 -13.64
C ASN A 16 11.79 -20.63 -12.12
N SER A 17 13.03 -20.47 -11.66
CA SER A 17 13.35 -20.54 -10.24
C SER A 17 12.88 -19.31 -9.45
N ILE A 18 12.98 -18.11 -10.01
CA ILE A 18 12.47 -16.88 -9.39
C ILE A 18 10.94 -16.93 -9.29
N CYS A 19 10.26 -17.34 -10.36
CA CYS A 19 8.80 -17.50 -10.37
C CYS A 19 8.33 -18.53 -9.33
N LEU A 20 9.06 -19.64 -9.17
CA LEU A 20 8.80 -20.63 -8.13
C LEU A 20 8.97 -20.05 -6.72
N GLY A 21 10.02 -19.25 -6.48
CA GLY A 21 10.24 -18.55 -5.20
C GLY A 21 9.11 -17.58 -4.88
N ILE A 22 8.68 -16.77 -5.85
CA ILE A 22 7.54 -15.85 -5.72
C ILE A 22 6.26 -16.61 -5.40
N LYS A 23 5.92 -17.62 -6.21
CA LYS A 23 4.71 -18.44 -6.02
C LYS A 23 4.69 -19.12 -4.65
N LYS A 24 5.84 -19.61 -4.19
CA LYS A 24 5.95 -20.27 -2.88
C LYS A 24 5.82 -19.28 -1.73
N GLY A 25 6.53 -18.15 -1.78
CA GLY A 25 6.40 -17.08 -0.79
C GLY A 25 4.96 -16.52 -0.70
N TYR A 26 4.26 -16.46 -1.83
CA TYR A 26 2.86 -16.01 -1.87
C TYR A 26 1.88 -17.03 -1.29
N ASN A 27 2.10 -18.34 -1.50
CA ASN A 27 1.20 -19.39 -1.02
C ASN A 27 1.29 -19.65 0.48
N ILE A 28 2.35 -19.19 1.17
CA ILE A 28 2.46 -19.35 2.62
C ILE A 28 1.44 -18.45 3.33
N GLY A 29 0.66 -19.05 4.23
CA GLY A 29 -0.36 -18.39 5.02
C GLY A 29 0.25 -17.43 6.04
N ILE A 30 -0.27 -16.21 6.11
CA ILE A 30 0.21 -15.17 7.05
C ILE A 30 -0.47 -15.29 8.43
N LEU A 31 -1.61 -15.97 8.50
CA LEU A 31 -2.36 -16.15 9.74
C LEU A 31 -2.35 -17.63 10.15
N PRO A 32 -2.37 -17.92 11.46
CA PRO A 32 -2.63 -19.26 11.93
C PRO A 32 -4.09 -19.68 11.62
N ASP A 33 -4.31 -20.96 11.40
CA ASP A 33 -5.60 -21.51 10.95
C ASP A 33 -6.76 -21.19 11.90
N ASN A 34 -6.49 -21.15 13.21
CA ASN A 34 -7.49 -20.80 14.23
C ASN A 34 -8.02 -19.37 14.05
N LEU A 35 -7.13 -18.42 13.73
CA LEU A 35 -7.52 -17.05 13.42
C LEU A 35 -8.28 -16.97 12.10
N TYR A 36 -7.90 -17.79 11.10
CA TYR A 36 -8.64 -17.85 9.84
C TYR A 36 -10.09 -18.28 10.06
N LYS A 37 -10.32 -19.31 10.90
CA LYS A 37 -11.67 -19.75 11.29
C LYS A 37 -12.46 -18.65 12.00
N LEU A 38 -11.82 -17.93 12.94
CA LEU A 38 -12.45 -16.81 13.64
C LEU A 38 -12.85 -15.68 12.67
N TYR A 39 -11.98 -15.36 11.72
CA TYR A 39 -12.20 -14.31 10.72
C TYR A 39 -13.29 -14.63 9.71
N ASN A 40 -13.46 -15.91 9.40
CA ASN A 40 -14.48 -16.35 8.47
C ASN A 40 -15.87 -16.42 9.12
N ASN A 41 -15.98 -16.17 10.43
CA ASN A 41 -17.27 -16.06 11.11
C ASN A 41 -18.03 -14.81 10.63
N ILE A 42 -19.29 -15.00 10.25
CA ILE A 42 -20.15 -13.93 9.74
C ILE A 42 -20.30 -12.76 10.73
N VAL A 43 -20.36 -13.05 12.04
CA VAL A 43 -20.52 -12.03 13.09
C VAL A 43 -19.30 -11.11 13.13
N ILE A 44 -18.10 -11.67 13.11
CA ILE A 44 -16.84 -10.91 13.09
C ILE A 44 -16.72 -10.10 11.80
N ARG A 45 -17.19 -10.64 10.67
CA ARG A 45 -17.17 -9.93 9.38
C ARG A 45 -18.08 -8.71 9.39
N ILE A 46 -19.30 -8.83 9.93
CA ILE A 46 -20.25 -7.72 10.08
C ILE A 46 -19.70 -6.69 11.06
N LEU A 47 -19.21 -7.13 12.23
CA LEU A 47 -18.61 -6.24 13.22
C LEU A 47 -17.46 -5.44 12.63
N ARG A 48 -16.58 -6.07 11.84
CA ARG A 48 -15.46 -5.39 11.18
C ARG A 48 -15.93 -4.35 10.15
N PHE A 49 -17.00 -4.64 9.43
CA PHE A 49 -17.56 -3.72 8.45
C PHE A 49 -18.17 -2.49 9.13
N ILE A 50 -19.07 -2.71 10.09
CA ILE A 50 -19.71 -1.64 10.87
C ILE A 50 -18.65 -0.83 11.64
N GLY A 51 -17.76 -1.54 12.33
CA GLY A 51 -16.65 -0.95 13.06
C GLY A 51 -15.73 -0.12 12.17
N GLY A 52 -15.45 -0.59 10.95
CA GLY A 52 -14.67 0.16 9.96
C GLY A 52 -15.34 1.47 9.54
N VAL A 53 -16.66 1.44 9.31
CA VAL A 53 -17.43 2.65 9.01
C VAL A 53 -17.44 3.61 10.20
N CYS A 54 -17.65 3.12 11.42
CA CYS A 54 -17.58 3.94 12.64
C CYS A 54 -16.19 4.56 12.83
N LEU A 55 -15.13 3.78 12.64
CA LEU A 55 -13.75 4.26 12.71
C LEU A 55 -13.50 5.37 11.67
N LEU A 56 -13.99 5.21 10.45
CA LEU A 56 -13.88 6.22 9.39
C LEU A 56 -14.65 7.50 9.74
N LEU A 57 -15.84 7.38 10.33
CA LEU A 57 -16.61 8.53 10.82
C LEU A 57 -15.89 9.27 11.96
N VAL A 58 -15.21 8.55 12.85
CA VAL A 58 -14.37 9.14 13.90
C VAL A 58 -13.19 9.89 13.27
N PHE A 59 -12.46 9.26 12.35
CA PHE A 59 -11.31 9.88 11.69
C PHE A 59 -11.68 11.13 10.87
N THR A 60 -12.80 11.09 10.16
CA THR A 60 -13.29 12.24 9.38
C THR A 60 -13.97 13.30 10.22
N SER A 61 -14.13 13.07 11.54
CA SER A 61 -14.90 13.94 12.45
C SER A 61 -16.36 14.18 12.00
N TYR A 62 -16.85 13.42 11.01
CA TYR A 62 -18.22 13.55 10.50
C TYR A 62 -19.26 13.18 11.55
N TYR A 63 -18.86 12.34 12.53
CA TYR A 63 -19.72 11.98 13.65
C TYR A 63 -20.27 13.22 14.36
N LEU A 64 -19.54 14.33 14.44
CA LEU A 64 -19.96 15.57 15.13
C LEU A 64 -21.30 16.15 14.63
N LYS A 65 -21.70 15.85 13.39
CA LYS A 65 -22.99 16.30 12.80
C LYS A 65 -24.19 15.43 13.20
N LEU A 66 -23.95 14.26 13.80
CA LEU A 66 -24.98 13.31 14.24
C LEU A 66 -25.51 13.70 15.64
N PRO A 67 -26.68 13.19 16.06
CA PRO A 67 -27.19 13.47 17.41
C PRO A 67 -26.28 12.86 18.49
N ILE A 68 -26.26 13.48 19.67
CA ILE A 68 -25.38 13.16 20.81
C ILE A 68 -25.40 11.68 21.21
N ILE A 69 -26.57 11.03 21.15
CA ILE A 69 -26.69 9.61 21.50
C ILE A 69 -25.86 8.73 20.53
N LEU A 70 -25.85 9.07 19.25
CA LEU A 70 -25.10 8.35 18.21
C LEU A 70 -23.59 8.61 18.31
N HIS A 71 -23.15 9.77 18.82
CA HIS A 71 -21.72 10.07 19.01
C HIS A 71 -21.04 9.04 19.90
N ASN A 72 -21.58 8.83 21.10
CA ASN A 72 -20.97 7.92 22.09
C ASN A 72 -20.89 6.50 21.53
N PHE A 73 -21.93 6.06 20.83
CA PHE A 73 -21.96 4.73 20.22
C PHE A 73 -20.90 4.57 19.12
N ILE A 74 -20.77 5.56 18.23
CA ILE A 74 -19.77 5.55 17.16
C ILE A 74 -18.34 5.54 17.72
N ILE A 75 -18.07 6.35 18.76
CA ILE A 75 -16.76 6.42 19.40
C ILE A 75 -16.42 5.08 20.06
N ILE A 76 -17.35 4.48 20.82
CA ILE A 76 -17.11 3.19 21.50
C ILE A 76 -16.85 2.08 20.47
N ILE A 77 -17.66 1.98 19.42
CA ILE A 77 -17.48 0.98 18.37
C ILE A 77 -16.18 1.21 17.61
N GLY A 78 -15.88 2.46 17.24
CA GLY A 78 -14.62 2.81 16.57
C GLY A 78 -13.41 2.45 17.42
N PHE A 79 -13.47 2.67 18.74
CA PHE A 79 -12.42 2.29 19.66
C PHE A 79 -12.23 0.77 19.76
N ILE A 80 -13.33 0.01 19.90
CA ILE A 80 -13.28 -1.46 19.90
C ILE A 80 -12.69 -1.97 18.59
N GLN A 81 -13.10 -1.42 17.45
CA GLN A 81 -12.56 -1.78 16.13
C GLN A 81 -11.06 -1.48 16.03
N SER A 82 -10.62 -0.32 16.53
CA SER A 82 -9.21 0.06 16.55
C SER A 82 -8.38 -0.93 17.37
N MET A 83 -8.84 -1.30 18.56
CA MET A 83 -8.19 -2.32 19.39
C MET A 83 -8.17 -3.69 18.71
N GLN A 84 -9.26 -4.08 18.06
CA GLN A 84 -9.32 -5.33 17.29
C GLN A 84 -8.23 -5.34 16.20
N ILE A 85 -8.15 -4.28 15.38
CA ILE A 85 -7.15 -4.13 14.32
C ILE A 85 -5.73 -4.22 14.90
N LEU A 86 -5.46 -3.54 16.01
CA LEU A 86 -4.16 -3.55 16.68
C LEU A 86 -3.76 -4.95 17.16
N ILE A 87 -4.65 -5.65 17.87
CA ILE A 87 -4.41 -7.02 18.36
C ILE A 87 -4.10 -7.96 17.20
N ILE A 88 -4.90 -7.89 16.13
CA ILE A 88 -4.69 -8.68 14.92
C ILE A 88 -3.32 -8.38 14.31
N LEU A 89 -2.95 -7.10 14.21
CA LEU A 89 -1.69 -6.67 13.63
C LEU A 89 -0.52 -7.28 14.41
N LEU A 90 -0.55 -7.21 15.74
CA LEU A 90 0.46 -7.79 16.62
C LEU A 90 0.55 -9.31 16.44
N ILE A 91 -0.58 -10.03 16.39
CA ILE A 91 -0.56 -11.49 16.19
C ILE A 91 0.02 -11.84 14.80
N LYS A 92 -0.30 -11.08 13.75
CA LYS A 92 0.27 -11.29 12.41
C LYS A 92 1.79 -11.09 12.41
N ILE A 93 2.29 -10.07 13.09
CA ILE A 93 3.73 -9.79 13.19
C ILE A 93 4.42 -10.92 13.95
N ILE A 94 3.91 -11.30 15.13
CA ILE A 94 4.47 -12.37 15.96
C ILE A 94 4.48 -13.70 15.20
N TYR A 95 3.34 -14.08 14.61
CA TYR A 95 3.23 -15.31 13.83
C TYR A 95 4.08 -15.28 12.56
N GLY A 96 4.19 -14.12 11.92
CA GLY A 96 5.05 -13.90 10.77
C GLY A 96 6.53 -14.13 11.08
N ILE A 97 7.02 -13.53 12.18
CA ILE A 97 8.39 -13.73 12.69
C ILE A 97 8.59 -15.20 13.10
N TYR A 98 7.62 -15.79 13.80
CA TYR A 98 7.67 -17.20 14.20
C TYR A 98 7.80 -18.11 12.98
N THR A 99 7.00 -17.89 11.94
CA THR A 99 7.04 -18.66 10.69
C THR A 99 8.38 -18.49 9.99
N LEU A 100 8.92 -17.28 9.93
CA LEU A 100 10.22 -17.01 9.31
C LEU A 100 11.38 -17.72 10.03
N LYS A 101 11.33 -17.79 11.37
CA LYS A 101 12.40 -18.36 12.21
C LYS A 101 12.30 -19.89 12.34
N TYR A 102 11.10 -20.41 12.65
CA TYR A 102 10.90 -21.82 13.01
C TYR A 102 10.44 -22.69 11.83
N LYS A 103 9.81 -22.11 10.81
CA LYS A 103 9.32 -22.82 9.62
C LYS A 103 10.17 -22.54 8.38
N SER A 104 11.48 -22.36 8.56
CA SER A 104 12.44 -22.06 7.49
C SER A 104 12.41 -23.08 6.34
N LYS A 105 12.13 -24.36 6.66
CA LYS A 105 11.99 -25.47 5.70
C LYS A 105 10.81 -25.29 4.73
N GLU A 106 9.74 -24.62 5.14
CA GLU A 106 8.60 -24.33 4.25
C GLU A 106 9.02 -23.41 3.09
N PHE A 107 10.06 -22.60 3.28
CA PHE A 107 10.59 -21.69 2.25
C PHE A 107 11.60 -22.34 1.30
N GLU A 108 12.11 -23.54 1.59
CA GLU A 108 13.19 -24.17 0.80
C GLU A 108 12.69 -24.73 -0.54
N VAL A 109 13.23 -24.25 -1.66
CA VAL A 109 12.79 -24.63 -3.01
C VAL A 109 13.62 -25.81 -3.57
N ARG A 110 13.62 -27.01 -2.96
CA ARG A 110 14.36 -28.25 -3.39
C ARG A 110 15.88 -28.09 -3.67
N ASN A 111 16.62 -29.20 -3.73
CA ASN A 111 18.09 -29.24 -3.56
C ASN A 111 18.92 -28.85 -4.81
N SER A 112 18.98 -27.56 -5.17
CA SER A 112 19.97 -27.05 -6.13
C SER A 112 20.55 -25.74 -5.60
N PRO A 113 21.85 -25.42 -5.83
CA PRO A 113 22.44 -24.16 -5.38
C PRO A 113 21.71 -22.91 -5.89
N LEU A 114 21.08 -22.97 -7.07
CA LEU A 114 20.21 -21.90 -7.59
C LEU A 114 18.98 -21.63 -6.68
N ASN A 115 18.60 -22.61 -5.86
CA ASN A 115 17.43 -22.53 -5.00
C ASN A 115 17.69 -21.79 -3.69
N GLN A 116 18.94 -21.51 -3.33
CA GLN A 116 19.23 -20.61 -2.19
C GLN A 116 18.72 -19.19 -2.47
N TYR A 117 18.96 -18.67 -3.69
CA TYR A 117 18.43 -17.39 -4.12
C TYR A 117 16.90 -17.38 -4.16
N ALA A 118 16.28 -18.42 -4.73
CA ALA A 118 14.82 -18.54 -4.74
C ALA A 118 14.22 -18.60 -3.32
N THR A 119 14.91 -19.25 -2.37
CA THR A 119 14.51 -19.32 -0.96
C THR A 119 14.64 -17.95 -0.27
N GLN A 120 15.71 -17.19 -0.53
CA GLN A 120 15.86 -15.83 -0.02
C GLN A 120 14.78 -14.90 -0.59
N ILE A 121 14.51 -14.97 -1.89
CA ILE A 121 13.42 -14.23 -2.55
C ILE A 121 12.07 -14.57 -1.92
N ALA A 122 11.78 -15.86 -1.68
CA ALA A 122 10.54 -16.27 -1.01
C ALA A 122 10.42 -15.67 0.42
N ARG A 123 11.52 -15.61 1.18
CA ARG A 123 11.56 -14.98 2.51
C ARG A 123 11.37 -13.47 2.44
N ILE A 124 12.00 -12.79 1.48
CA ILE A 124 11.85 -11.35 1.26
C ILE A 124 10.39 -11.04 0.89
N ILE A 125 9.80 -11.80 -0.04
CA ILE A 125 8.41 -11.62 -0.45
C ILE A 125 7.46 -11.88 0.70
N TYR A 126 7.70 -12.91 1.51
CA TYR A 126 6.88 -13.19 2.69
C TYR A 126 7.00 -12.08 3.75
N CYS A 127 8.21 -11.58 3.99
CA CYS A 127 8.46 -10.44 4.86
C CYS A 127 7.76 -9.18 4.33
N ALA A 128 7.85 -8.92 3.02
CA ALA A 128 7.10 -7.86 2.35
C ALA A 128 5.59 -8.11 2.44
N LYS A 129 5.10 -9.35 2.40
CA LYS A 129 3.67 -9.66 2.56
C LYS A 129 3.15 -9.29 3.95
N ILE A 130 3.95 -9.56 4.99
CA ILE A 130 3.65 -9.17 6.37
C ILE A 130 3.79 -7.65 6.53
N GLY A 131 4.92 -7.11 6.04
CA GLY A 131 5.27 -5.69 6.07
C GLY A 131 4.27 -4.83 5.32
N CYS A 132 4.02 -5.09 4.03
CA CYS A 132 3.02 -4.42 3.20
C CYS A 132 1.58 -4.60 3.69
N ALA A 133 1.25 -5.64 4.45
CA ALA A 133 -0.05 -5.68 5.13
C ALA A 133 -0.16 -4.57 6.21
N VAL A 134 0.97 -4.18 6.80
CA VAL A 134 1.08 -3.00 7.67
C VAL A 134 1.22 -1.73 6.84
N THR A 135 2.13 -1.72 5.86
CA THR A 135 2.48 -0.54 5.04
C THR A 135 1.36 -0.12 4.10
N GLY A 136 0.49 -1.00 3.64
CA GLY A 136 -0.69 -0.61 2.86
C GLY A 136 -1.65 0.26 3.69
N GLY A 137 -1.79 -0.07 4.98
CA GLY A 137 -2.47 0.79 5.95
C GLY A 137 -1.71 2.10 6.18
N THR A 138 -0.38 2.03 6.34
CA THR A 138 0.49 3.19 6.54
C THR A 138 0.50 4.14 5.33
N ALA A 139 0.60 3.63 4.11
CA ALA A 139 0.60 4.43 2.88
C ALA A 139 -0.75 5.12 2.69
N ALA A 140 -1.86 4.44 2.96
CA ALA A 140 -3.18 5.06 2.99
C ALA A 140 -3.28 6.15 4.07
N THR A 141 -2.69 5.95 5.25
CA THR A 141 -2.67 6.99 6.30
C THR A 141 -1.75 8.15 5.97
N ILE A 142 -0.60 7.93 5.34
CA ILE A 142 0.31 8.98 4.86
C ILE A 142 -0.39 9.79 3.76
N ALA A 143 -1.01 9.12 2.78
CA ALA A 143 -1.75 9.80 1.71
C ALA A 143 -2.94 10.59 2.26
N ALA A 144 -3.68 10.02 3.22
CA ALA A 144 -4.76 10.73 3.91
C ALA A 144 -4.24 11.93 4.71
N GLY A 145 -3.11 11.78 5.42
CA GLY A 145 -2.47 12.85 6.18
C GLY A 145 -1.97 13.99 5.27
N ALA A 146 -1.36 13.65 4.13
CA ALA A 146 -0.96 14.64 3.13
C ALA A 146 -2.17 15.38 2.54
N SER A 147 -3.26 14.65 2.24
CA SER A 147 -4.51 15.26 1.79
C SER A 147 -5.12 16.19 2.84
N PHE A 148 -5.03 15.82 4.12
CA PHE A 148 -5.49 16.64 5.23
C PHE A 148 -4.66 17.92 5.38
N ASP A 149 -3.34 17.84 5.22
CA ASP A 149 -2.45 18.99 5.23
C ASP A 149 -2.76 19.97 4.07
N SER A 150 -3.11 19.47 2.89
CA SER A 150 -3.58 20.33 1.78
C SER A 150 -4.88 21.05 2.12
N VAL A 151 -5.81 20.41 2.84
CA VAL A 151 -7.05 21.05 3.31
C VAL A 151 -6.77 22.12 4.37
N LEU A 152 -5.82 21.86 5.29
CA LEU A 152 -5.39 22.84 6.28
C LEU A 152 -4.74 24.06 5.64
N GLU A 153 -3.84 23.83 4.68
CA GLU A 153 -3.18 24.89 3.91
C GLU A 153 -4.20 25.77 3.16
N ALA A 154 -5.18 25.15 2.49
CA ALA A 154 -6.27 25.87 1.82
C ALA A 154 -7.13 26.69 2.81
N ALA A 155 -7.20 26.27 4.08
CA ALA A 155 -7.88 27.00 5.15
C ALA A 155 -6.99 28.07 5.85
N GLY A 156 -5.79 28.33 5.33
CA GLY A 156 -4.84 29.28 5.92
C GLY A 156 -4.20 28.79 7.22
N ARG A 157 -4.15 27.47 7.45
CA ARG A 157 -3.51 26.84 8.61
C ARG A 157 -2.23 26.12 8.21
N GLU A 158 -1.31 25.98 9.15
CA GLU A 158 -0.05 25.25 8.94
C GLU A 158 -0.28 23.75 8.79
N LYS A 159 0.57 23.10 7.99
CA LYS A 159 0.63 21.64 7.79
C LYS A 159 1.07 20.97 9.09
N VAL A 160 0.45 19.84 9.44
CA VAL A 160 0.72 19.14 10.72
C VAL A 160 1.29 17.75 10.48
N PHE A 161 0.74 16.99 9.53
CA PHE A 161 1.05 15.57 9.36
C PHE A 161 2.37 15.34 8.60
N VAL A 162 2.61 16.06 7.52
CA VAL A 162 3.83 15.95 6.70
C VAL A 162 5.07 16.37 7.50
N PRO A 163 5.08 17.49 8.25
CA PRO A 163 6.23 17.85 9.08
C PRO A 163 6.49 16.83 10.20
N MET A 164 5.43 16.30 10.82
CA MET A 164 5.55 15.26 11.85
C MET A 164 6.14 13.96 11.29
N LEU A 165 5.71 13.53 10.10
CA LEU A 165 6.29 12.36 9.44
C LEU A 165 7.76 12.60 9.04
N GLY A 166 8.08 13.81 8.57
CA GLY A 166 9.45 14.20 8.24
C GLY A 166 10.38 14.16 9.45
N SER A 167 9.92 14.64 10.61
CA SER A 167 10.71 14.60 11.86
C SER A 167 10.90 13.18 12.37
N LEU A 168 9.86 12.34 12.30
CA LEU A 168 9.93 10.93 12.69
C LEU A 168 10.89 10.14 11.80
N TYR A 169 10.83 10.38 10.48
CA TYR A 169 11.79 9.81 9.54
C TYR A 169 13.22 10.23 9.85
N LYS A 170 13.46 11.53 10.07
CA LYS A 170 14.77 12.07 10.47
C LYS A 170 15.27 11.45 11.78
N SER A 171 14.39 11.19 12.74
CA SER A 171 14.74 10.54 14.01
C SER A 171 15.14 9.06 13.85
N VAL A 172 14.53 8.33 12.91
CA VAL A 172 14.77 6.88 12.74
C VAL A 172 15.96 6.63 11.81
N PHE A 173 16.06 7.39 10.72
CA PHE A 173 17.03 7.16 9.65
C PHE A 173 18.18 8.17 9.62
N GLY A 174 18.14 9.20 10.48
CA GLY A 174 19.11 10.30 10.51
C GLY A 174 18.81 11.38 9.48
N GLU A 175 19.73 12.34 9.35
CA GLU A 175 19.65 13.35 8.30
C GLU A 175 19.92 12.72 6.93
N LEU A 176 19.04 12.99 5.97
CA LEU A 176 19.32 12.65 4.59
C LEU A 176 20.59 13.39 4.15
N SER A 177 21.51 12.68 3.49
CA SER A 177 22.65 13.37 2.89
C SER A 177 22.14 14.40 1.88
N SER A 178 22.80 15.56 1.81
CA SER A 178 22.47 16.63 0.87
C SER A 178 22.31 16.11 -0.57
N HIS A 179 23.17 15.19 -0.99
CA HIS A 179 23.12 14.54 -2.30
C HIS A 179 21.85 13.69 -2.51
N THR A 180 21.32 13.04 -1.46
CA THR A 180 20.08 12.27 -1.56
C THR A 180 18.88 13.20 -1.64
N GLN A 181 18.90 14.29 -0.90
CA GLN A 181 17.85 15.29 -0.92
C GLN A 181 17.78 16.02 -2.27
N GLU A 182 18.93 16.36 -2.84
CA GLU A 182 19.03 16.94 -4.19
C GLU A 182 18.47 15.98 -5.26
N ARG A 183 18.75 14.68 -5.15
CA ARG A 183 18.14 13.66 -6.02
C ARG A 183 16.63 13.59 -5.90
N ILE A 184 16.09 13.63 -4.68
CA ILE A 184 14.64 13.60 -4.45
C ILE A 184 14.01 14.86 -5.04
N ASN A 185 14.59 16.03 -4.79
CA ASN A 185 14.10 17.30 -5.34
C ASN A 185 14.13 17.28 -6.88
N ASN A 186 15.18 16.75 -7.50
CA ASN A 186 15.25 16.61 -8.95
C ASN A 186 14.19 15.64 -9.51
N ILE A 187 13.86 14.57 -8.79
CA ILE A 187 12.77 13.64 -9.16
C ILE A 187 11.40 14.30 -9.01
N VAL A 188 11.16 15.03 -7.91
CA VAL A 188 9.89 15.75 -7.69
C VAL A 188 9.71 16.83 -8.75
N ASN A 189 10.72 17.68 -8.96
CA ASN A 189 10.66 18.75 -9.95
C ASN A 189 10.50 18.22 -11.38
N SER A 190 11.14 17.09 -11.72
CA SER A 190 10.94 16.47 -13.04
C SER A 190 9.57 15.79 -13.17
N THR A 191 8.96 15.34 -12.07
CA THR A 191 7.61 14.77 -12.08
C THR A 191 6.55 15.86 -12.19
N GLU A 192 6.70 16.98 -11.46
CA GLU A 192 5.81 18.16 -11.58
C GLU A 192 5.93 18.80 -12.96
N ALA A 193 7.14 19.02 -13.47
CA ALA A 193 7.35 19.55 -14.82
C ALA A 193 6.77 18.64 -15.91
N ASN A 194 6.84 17.32 -15.75
CA ASN A 194 6.22 16.38 -16.70
C ASN A 194 4.70 16.31 -16.56
N SER A 195 4.16 16.47 -15.34
CA SER A 195 2.71 16.55 -15.11
C SER A 195 2.11 17.79 -15.79
N ASP A 196 2.72 18.95 -15.57
CA ASP A 196 2.23 20.22 -16.13
C ASP A 196 2.42 20.29 -17.64
N ASN A 197 3.53 19.76 -18.17
CA ASN A 197 3.74 19.68 -19.62
C ASN A 197 2.74 18.71 -20.29
N ASN A 198 2.46 17.55 -19.69
CA ASN A 198 1.50 16.60 -20.25
C ASN A 198 0.05 17.12 -20.19
N VAL A 199 -0.34 17.79 -19.11
CA VAL A 199 -1.67 18.42 -19.00
C VAL A 199 -1.79 19.60 -19.98
N SER A 200 -0.77 20.43 -20.08
CA SER A 200 -0.73 21.55 -21.05
C SER A 200 -0.75 21.08 -22.49
N GLU A 201 -0.05 19.98 -22.81
CA GLU A 201 -0.06 19.35 -24.13
C GLU A 201 -1.41 18.69 -24.44
N MET A 202 -2.05 18.02 -23.47
CA MET A 202 -3.43 17.52 -23.63
C MET A 202 -4.42 18.67 -23.86
N ILE A 203 -4.29 19.78 -23.14
CA ILE A 203 -5.15 20.96 -23.34
C ILE A 203 -4.94 21.56 -24.73
N LYS A 204 -3.70 21.70 -25.19
CA LYS A 204 -3.39 22.19 -26.54
C LYS A 204 -3.92 21.27 -27.62
N ASN A 205 -3.74 19.95 -27.47
CA ASN A 205 -4.29 18.96 -28.40
C ASN A 205 -5.83 18.97 -28.40
N TYR A 206 -6.46 19.15 -27.24
CA TYR A 206 -7.91 19.29 -27.17
C TYR A 206 -8.42 20.60 -27.80
N GLN A 207 -7.65 21.69 -27.71
CA GLN A 207 -7.97 22.97 -28.34
C GLN A 207 -7.76 22.97 -29.86
N SER A 208 -6.87 22.11 -30.38
CA SER A 208 -6.62 21.96 -31.81
C SER A 208 -7.55 20.97 -32.52
N MET A 209 -8.34 20.20 -31.78
CA MET A 209 -9.36 19.30 -32.32
C MET A 209 -10.55 20.07 -32.91
N SER A 210 -11.21 19.46 -33.90
CA SER A 210 -12.46 20.01 -34.44
C SER A 210 -13.58 19.94 -33.38
N ASP A 211 -14.59 20.81 -33.48
CA ASP A 211 -15.69 20.82 -32.50
C ASP A 211 -16.42 19.49 -32.40
N GLN A 212 -16.47 18.73 -33.51
CA GLN A 212 -17.08 17.41 -33.55
C GLN A 212 -16.23 16.36 -32.80
N ASP A 213 -14.91 16.37 -32.99
CA ASP A 213 -14.00 15.46 -32.27
C ASP A 213 -13.95 15.78 -30.77
N ARG A 214 -14.08 17.06 -30.40
CA ARG A 214 -14.14 17.50 -28.99
C ARG A 214 -15.40 16.99 -28.30
N LEU A 215 -16.55 17.03 -28.99
CA LEU A 215 -17.80 16.49 -28.48
C LEU A 215 -17.73 14.97 -28.31
N GLU A 216 -17.14 14.25 -29.27
CA GLU A 216 -16.93 12.82 -29.19
C GLU A 216 -16.03 12.46 -28.00
N PHE A 217 -14.90 13.16 -27.85
CA PHE A 217 -13.98 12.97 -26.72
C PHE A 217 -14.65 13.22 -25.36
N LEU A 218 -15.45 14.28 -25.22
CA LEU A 218 -16.21 14.54 -23.99
C LEU A 218 -17.26 13.46 -23.70
N SER A 219 -17.90 12.92 -24.75
CA SER A 219 -18.88 11.84 -24.60
C SER A 219 -18.23 10.54 -24.11
N GLU A 220 -17.01 10.24 -24.57
CA GLU A 220 -16.22 9.09 -24.15
C GLU A 220 -15.82 9.20 -22.67
N ILE A 221 -15.40 10.38 -22.22
CA ILE A 221 -15.06 10.64 -20.80
C ILE A 221 -16.28 10.45 -19.90
N ASN A 222 -17.44 11.01 -20.28
CA ASN A 222 -18.66 10.85 -19.49
C ASN A 222 -19.10 9.38 -19.41
N ARG A 223 -18.96 8.63 -20.51
CA ARG A 223 -19.26 7.19 -20.53
C ARG A 223 -18.35 6.38 -19.59
N GLU A 224 -17.09 6.75 -19.44
CA GLU A 224 -16.17 6.09 -18.49
C GLU A 224 -16.43 6.48 -17.03
N LEU A 225 -16.90 7.72 -16.79
CA LEU A 225 -17.31 8.15 -15.45
C LEU A 225 -18.59 7.43 -14.97
N GLU A 226 -19.54 7.15 -15.86
CA GLU A 226 -20.77 6.41 -15.54
C GLU A 226 -20.54 4.91 -15.28
N LYS A 227 -19.41 4.35 -15.72
CA LYS A 227 -19.04 2.95 -15.44
C LYS A 227 -18.46 2.72 -14.04
N LYS A 228 -18.14 3.80 -13.31
CA LYS A 228 -17.58 3.74 -11.94
C LYS A 228 -18.64 3.96 -10.88
#